data_AF-K9TST8-F1
#
_entry.id   AF-K9TST8-F1
#
_cell.length_a   1.000
_cell.length_b   1.000
_cell.length_c   1.000
_cell.angle_alpha   90.00
_cell.angle_beta   90.00
_cell.angle_gamma   90.00
#
_symmetry.space_group_name_H-M   'P 1'
#
loop_
_entity.id
_entity.type
_entity.pdbx_description
1 polymer ?
#
loop_
_entity_poly.entity_id
_entity_poly.type
_entity_poly.pdbx_seq_one_letter_code
_entity_poly.pdbx_strand_id
1 'polypeptide(L)'
;MTLTLYNTLTRRQEPFIPFEPGQVRMYCCGVTVYDYCHLGHARSYIIWDILRRYLQWRGYAVRYVQNFTDIDDKILNRARQEGTSMEAVADRYTQAYFEDMARLNVLEADAYPRATHTLDGIKRLIAQLEQKGFAYPAGGDVYYKVRKFADYGKLSGRQLAEMQAGASGRVEAEDPEELKKQDPFDFALWKAAKPGEPSWESPWGAGRPGWHIECSAMVREVLGETIDIHVGGADLIFPHHENEIAQSEAVTGQALAKYWLHNGMVAVNGEKMSKSLGNFTTIRQLLDQGGVDPMALRLFVLQANYRKPLDFTDEAIASAENGWTTLKDGLRFGYEYGSKLGWDVDSGAIALESDAIVARFQTAMDDDLNTPSALAVLFELAKELRRQGNIWVHEGKPDMEPEELHHQWVTLRELGKVLGLEVNPIEENSASEPGGLSDQEIESLIQDRLAARQGKNFAEADRIRNQLQELGITLIDKPGGVTQWHRN
;
A
#
# COMPACT_ATOMS: atom_id res chain seq x y z
N MET A 1 -21.06 3.36 -12.63
CA MET A 1 -21.61 4.64 -12.17
C MET A 1 -20.54 5.72 -12.33
N THR A 2 -20.77 6.94 -11.85
CA THR A 2 -19.69 7.95 -11.73
C THR A 2 -18.92 7.65 -10.46
N LEU A 3 -17.59 7.58 -10.53
CA LEU A 3 -16.72 7.43 -9.36
C LEU A 3 -16.93 8.62 -8.41
N THR A 4 -17.16 8.36 -7.13
CA THR A 4 -17.14 9.36 -6.06
C THR A 4 -15.98 9.09 -5.11
N LEU A 5 -15.37 10.15 -4.58
CA LEU A 5 -14.27 10.07 -3.63
C LEU A 5 -14.52 11.02 -2.46
N TYR A 6 -14.20 10.60 -1.25
CA TYR A 6 -14.28 11.46 -0.07
C TYR A 6 -13.13 12.45 -0.04
N ASN A 7 -13.47 13.72 -0.26
CA ASN A 7 -12.49 14.80 -0.27
C ASN A 7 -12.32 15.35 1.15
N THR A 8 -11.11 15.20 1.71
CA THR A 8 -10.78 15.66 3.07
C THR A 8 -11.01 17.17 3.23
N LEU A 9 -10.73 17.93 2.17
CA LEU A 9 -10.90 19.38 2.17
C LEU A 9 -12.37 19.79 2.38
N THR A 10 -13.31 19.10 1.73
CA THR A 10 -14.75 19.43 1.78
C THR A 10 -15.55 18.55 2.74
N ARG A 11 -14.93 17.50 3.29
CA ARG A 11 -15.49 16.53 4.25
C ARG A 11 -16.72 15.78 3.75
N ARG A 12 -16.81 15.56 2.43
CA ARG A 12 -17.91 14.82 1.80
C ARG A 12 -17.39 14.00 0.62
N GLN A 13 -18.17 13.00 0.23
CA GLN A 13 -17.97 12.32 -1.06
C GLN A 13 -18.42 13.23 -2.19
N GLU A 14 -17.59 13.33 -3.22
CA GLU A 14 -17.80 14.17 -4.39
C GLU A 14 -17.54 13.36 -5.66
N PRO A 15 -18.27 13.61 -6.77
CA PRO A 15 -17.92 13.03 -8.06
C PRO A 15 -16.47 13.35 -8.44
N PHE A 16 -15.72 12.34 -8.85
CA PHE A 16 -14.37 12.52 -9.37
C PHE A 16 -14.43 13.03 -10.80
N ILE A 17 -13.90 14.23 -11.01
CA ILE A 17 -13.81 14.90 -12.31
C ILE A 17 -12.39 15.47 -12.41
N PRO A 18 -11.51 14.95 -13.27
CA PRO A 18 -10.17 15.50 -13.41
C PRO A 18 -10.21 16.92 -14.01
N PHE A 19 -9.10 17.65 -13.90
CA PHE A 19 -8.91 18.94 -14.57
C PHE A 19 -8.92 18.79 -16.10
N GLU A 20 -8.21 17.78 -16.59
CA GLU A 20 -8.15 17.44 -18.01
C GLU A 20 -8.90 16.11 -18.24
N PRO A 21 -9.91 16.07 -19.12
CA PRO A 21 -10.65 14.84 -19.38
C PRO A 21 -9.73 13.67 -19.74
N GLY A 22 -9.84 12.56 -18.99
CA GLY A 22 -9.06 11.34 -19.22
C GLY A 22 -7.64 11.36 -18.66
N GLN A 23 -7.16 12.46 -18.08
CA GLN A 23 -5.81 12.57 -17.48
C GLN A 23 -5.91 12.80 -15.97
N VAL A 24 -5.05 12.16 -15.19
CA VAL A 24 -5.01 12.33 -13.73
C VAL A 24 -3.57 12.52 -13.26
N ARG A 25 -3.29 13.65 -12.61
CA ARG A 25 -2.04 13.92 -11.89
C ARG A 25 -2.23 13.60 -10.42
N MET A 26 -1.52 12.60 -9.94
CA MET A 26 -1.62 12.11 -8.56
C MET A 26 -0.28 12.19 -7.86
N TYR A 27 -0.26 12.78 -6.67
CA TYR A 27 0.95 12.86 -5.82
C TYR A 27 0.71 12.19 -4.46
N CYS A 28 1.66 11.36 -4.03
CA CYS A 28 1.68 10.77 -2.69
C CYS A 28 2.94 11.21 -1.94
N CYS A 29 2.78 11.71 -0.71
CA CYS A 29 3.93 11.90 0.16
C CYS A 29 4.57 10.55 0.49
N GLY A 30 5.87 10.43 0.21
CA GLY A 30 6.63 9.22 0.46
C GLY A 30 7.24 9.14 1.86
N VAL A 31 8.17 8.21 2.04
CA VAL A 31 8.84 7.99 3.31
C VAL A 31 10.09 8.85 3.47
N THR A 32 10.46 9.13 4.72
CA THR A 32 11.83 9.48 5.07
C THR A 32 12.68 8.22 5.05
N VAL A 33 13.70 8.16 4.21
CA VAL A 33 14.51 6.94 3.96
C VAL A 33 15.64 6.76 4.99
N TYR A 34 15.26 6.58 6.26
CA TYR A 34 16.19 6.40 7.38
C TYR A 34 16.10 5.03 8.07
N ASP A 35 15.07 4.24 7.73
CA ASP A 35 14.77 2.94 8.31
C ASP A 35 13.84 2.12 7.40
N TYR A 36 13.62 0.84 7.73
CA TYR A 36 12.71 -0.04 7.00
C TYR A 36 11.23 0.38 7.11
N CYS A 37 10.45 0.04 6.08
CA CYS A 37 9.02 0.30 6.08
C CYS A 37 8.27 -0.63 7.04
N HIS A 38 7.18 -0.11 7.60
CA HIS A 38 6.32 -0.82 8.53
C HIS A 38 4.90 -0.96 8.00
N LEU A 39 4.06 -1.68 8.76
CA LEU A 39 2.69 -1.98 8.36
C LEU A 39 1.84 -0.73 8.04
N GLY A 40 2.09 0.39 8.71
CA GLY A 40 1.47 1.68 8.38
C GLY A 40 1.82 2.18 6.97
N HIS A 41 3.09 2.03 6.56
CA HIS A 41 3.53 2.34 5.20
C HIS A 41 2.93 1.37 4.18
N ALA A 42 2.96 0.06 4.47
CA ALA A 42 2.33 -0.95 3.61
C ALA A 42 0.86 -0.59 3.33
N ARG A 43 0.10 -0.26 4.38
CA ARG A 43 -1.29 0.18 4.24
C ARG A 43 -1.43 1.36 3.28
N SER A 44 -0.68 2.44 3.50
CA SER A 44 -0.76 3.64 2.67
C SER A 44 -0.49 3.31 1.20
N TYR A 45 0.63 2.65 0.92
CA TYR A 45 1.06 2.43 -0.46
C TYR A 45 0.22 1.38 -1.21
N ILE A 46 -0.32 0.36 -0.52
CA ILE A 46 -1.31 -0.56 -1.11
C ILE A 46 -2.59 0.19 -1.50
N ILE A 47 -3.10 1.08 -0.65
CA ILE A 47 -4.34 1.82 -0.92
C ILE A 47 -4.18 2.73 -2.13
N TRP A 48 -3.07 3.47 -2.21
CA TRP A 48 -2.84 4.43 -3.30
C TRP A 48 -2.47 3.74 -4.62
N ASP A 49 -1.82 2.58 -4.56
CA ASP A 49 -1.67 1.67 -5.70
C ASP A 49 -3.04 1.22 -6.24
N ILE A 50 -3.98 0.86 -5.37
CA ILE A 50 -5.34 0.46 -5.80
C ILE A 50 -6.12 1.61 -6.42
N LEU A 51 -6.02 2.83 -5.86
CA LEU A 51 -6.62 4.00 -6.47
C LEU A 51 -6.07 4.19 -7.90
N ARG A 52 -4.75 4.13 -8.08
CA ARG A 52 -4.11 4.22 -9.40
C ARG A 52 -4.59 3.11 -10.33
N ARG A 53 -4.53 1.84 -9.91
CA ARG A 53 -4.94 0.68 -10.70
C ARG A 53 -6.40 0.80 -11.12
N TYR A 54 -7.29 1.23 -10.22
CA TYR A 54 -8.69 1.42 -10.53
C TYR A 54 -8.93 2.56 -11.52
N LEU A 55 -8.25 3.70 -11.36
CA LEU A 55 -8.34 4.80 -12.34
C LEU A 55 -7.83 4.35 -13.73
N GLN A 56 -6.73 3.60 -13.79
CA GLN A 56 -6.22 3.05 -15.04
C GLN A 56 -7.20 2.05 -15.66
N TRP A 57 -7.79 1.16 -14.85
CA TRP A 57 -8.85 0.24 -15.29
C TRP A 57 -10.09 0.97 -15.81
N ARG A 58 -10.39 2.15 -15.27
CA ARG A 58 -11.45 3.04 -15.75
C ARG A 58 -11.10 3.84 -17.01
N GLY A 59 -9.90 3.64 -17.57
CA GLY A 59 -9.45 4.27 -18.80
C GLY A 59 -8.79 5.64 -18.62
N TYR A 60 -8.45 6.04 -17.38
CA TYR A 60 -7.67 7.25 -17.15
C TYR A 60 -6.18 7.00 -17.41
N ALA A 61 -5.53 7.95 -18.07
CA ALA A 61 -4.08 8.07 -18.07
C ALA A 61 -3.65 8.73 -16.75
N VAL A 62 -3.09 7.93 -15.85
CA VAL A 62 -2.65 8.39 -14.53
C VAL A 62 -1.15 8.62 -14.56
N ARG A 63 -0.71 9.83 -14.17
CA ARG A 63 0.67 10.15 -13.80
C ARG A 63 0.77 10.22 -12.28
N TYR A 64 1.33 9.18 -11.69
CA TYR A 64 1.51 8.99 -10.25
C TYR A 64 2.95 9.29 -9.84
N VAL A 65 3.14 10.21 -8.90
CA VAL A 65 4.46 10.62 -8.39
C VAL A 65 4.50 10.44 -6.88
N GLN A 66 5.62 9.92 -6.37
CA GLN A 66 5.84 9.76 -4.94
C GLN A 66 7.26 10.18 -4.58
N ASN A 67 7.46 11.10 -3.65
CA ASN A 67 8.82 11.53 -3.32
C ASN A 67 9.58 10.55 -2.41
N PHE A 68 10.88 10.79 -2.25
CA PHE A 68 11.63 10.36 -1.07
C PHE A 68 12.17 11.59 -0.35
N THR A 69 11.97 11.65 0.96
CA THR A 69 12.69 12.60 1.82
C THR A 69 14.03 11.99 2.18
N ASP A 70 15.08 12.43 1.50
CA ASP A 70 16.47 11.96 1.65
C ASP A 70 17.38 12.97 2.38
N ILE A 71 16.79 14.05 2.92
CA ILE A 71 17.43 14.99 3.84
C ILE A 71 16.51 15.17 5.04
N ASP A 72 16.91 14.68 6.22
CA ASP A 72 16.17 14.90 7.47
C ASP A 72 17.09 14.65 8.67
N ASP A 73 16.73 15.21 9.83
CA ASP A 73 17.45 14.98 11.09
C ASP A 73 17.51 13.49 11.46
N LYS A 74 16.49 12.69 11.12
CA LYS A 74 16.48 11.23 11.34
C LYS A 74 17.53 10.51 10.51
N ILE A 75 17.73 10.92 9.25
CA ILE A 75 18.75 10.34 8.36
C ILE A 75 20.14 10.72 8.86
N LEU A 76 20.34 11.98 9.25
CA LEU A 76 21.59 12.45 9.84
C LEU A 76 21.96 11.66 11.10
N ASN A 77 20.99 11.47 11.99
CA ASN A 77 21.20 10.71 13.22
C ASN A 77 21.53 9.25 12.93
N ARG A 78 20.88 8.63 11.94
CA ARG A 78 21.21 7.25 11.54
C ARG A 78 22.60 7.15 10.92
N ALA A 79 22.95 8.07 10.03
CA ALA A 79 24.25 8.14 9.40
C ALA A 79 25.39 8.24 10.43
N ARG A 80 25.20 9.07 11.47
CA ARG A 80 26.12 9.18 12.62
C ARG A 80 26.24 7.87 13.40
N GLN A 81 25.13 7.19 13.68
CA GLN A 81 25.11 5.92 14.41
C GLN A 81 25.84 4.80 13.64
N GLU A 82 25.73 4.79 12.32
CA GLU A 82 26.32 3.77 11.46
C GLU A 82 27.73 4.12 10.95
N GLY A 83 28.22 5.33 11.23
CA GLY A 83 29.53 5.80 10.74
C GLY A 83 29.58 5.95 9.22
N THR A 84 28.48 6.37 8.59
CA THR A 84 28.34 6.50 7.12
C THR A 84 27.76 7.88 6.73
N SER A 85 27.55 8.14 5.44
CA SER A 85 26.92 9.37 4.93
C SER A 85 25.39 9.30 4.93
N MET A 86 24.72 10.46 4.94
CA MET A 86 23.25 10.52 4.77
C MET A 86 22.80 9.92 3.44
N GLU A 87 23.55 10.16 2.37
CA GLU A 87 23.30 9.61 1.04
C GLU A 87 23.33 8.07 1.06
N ALA A 88 24.34 7.46 1.68
CA ALA A 88 24.44 6.00 1.78
C ALA A 88 23.28 5.39 2.59
N VAL A 89 22.83 6.07 3.65
CA VAL A 89 21.63 5.66 4.41
C VAL A 89 20.39 5.75 3.53
N ALA A 90 20.21 6.89 2.86
CA ALA A 90 19.05 7.16 2.02
C ALA A 90 18.95 6.16 0.86
N ASP A 91 20.05 5.88 0.15
CA ASP A 91 20.07 4.93 -0.95
C ASP A 91 19.75 3.51 -0.50
N ARG A 92 20.33 3.06 0.63
CA ARG A 92 20.06 1.73 1.17
C ARG A 92 18.58 1.55 1.53
N TYR A 93 17.98 2.52 2.22
CA TYR A 93 16.58 2.41 2.62
C TYR A 93 15.60 2.73 1.48
N THR A 94 16.03 3.46 0.45
CA THR A 94 15.31 3.58 -0.82
C THR A 94 15.24 2.23 -1.53
N GLN A 95 16.37 1.53 -1.64
CA GLN A 95 16.41 0.18 -2.20
C GLN A 95 15.54 -0.79 -1.40
N ALA A 96 15.64 -0.74 -0.06
CA ALA A 96 14.80 -1.57 0.81
C ALA A 96 13.30 -1.26 0.66
N TYR A 97 12.93 0.00 0.43
CA TYR A 97 11.55 0.40 0.12
C TYR A 97 11.05 -0.30 -1.15
N PHE A 98 11.81 -0.28 -2.24
CA PHE A 98 11.41 -0.92 -3.49
C PHE A 98 11.23 -2.42 -3.33
N GLU A 99 12.17 -3.08 -2.64
CA GLU A 99 12.06 -4.50 -2.31
C GLU A 99 10.80 -4.81 -1.49
N ASP A 100 10.50 -4.02 -0.46
CA ASP A 100 9.33 -4.22 0.40
C ASP A 100 8.02 -4.00 -0.37
N MET A 101 7.95 -2.96 -1.21
CA MET A 101 6.76 -2.63 -2.01
C MET A 101 6.50 -3.67 -3.11
N ALA A 102 7.55 -4.14 -3.78
CA ALA A 102 7.45 -5.17 -4.82
C ALA A 102 6.86 -6.48 -4.27
N ARG A 103 7.28 -6.89 -3.06
CA ARG A 103 6.71 -8.06 -2.37
C ARG A 103 5.21 -7.95 -2.13
N LEU A 104 4.69 -6.74 -1.94
CA LEU A 104 3.27 -6.46 -1.72
C LEU A 104 2.49 -6.16 -3.02
N ASN A 105 3.11 -6.38 -4.19
CA ASN A 105 2.56 -6.06 -5.50
C ASN A 105 2.11 -4.58 -5.63
N VAL A 106 2.86 -3.67 -5.01
CA VAL A 106 2.68 -2.23 -5.21
C VAL A 106 3.48 -1.82 -6.45
N LEU A 107 2.82 -1.23 -7.45
CA LEU A 107 3.50 -0.79 -8.67
C LEU A 107 4.38 0.42 -8.40
N GLU A 108 5.55 0.46 -9.04
CA GLU A 108 6.41 1.65 -9.02
C GLU A 108 5.70 2.86 -9.61
N ALA A 109 5.84 4.01 -8.95
CA ALA A 109 5.35 5.31 -9.42
C ALA A 109 6.10 5.74 -10.69
N ASP A 110 5.50 6.66 -11.46
CA ASP A 110 6.10 7.16 -12.70
C ASP A 110 7.36 8.03 -12.44
N ALA A 111 7.49 8.58 -11.23
CA ALA A 111 8.68 9.28 -10.79
C ALA A 111 8.82 9.29 -9.26
N TYR A 112 10.09 9.29 -8.80
CA TYR A 112 10.46 9.41 -7.40
C TYR A 112 11.39 10.61 -7.14
N PRO A 113 10.87 11.86 -7.14
CA PRO A 113 11.70 13.02 -6.87
C PRO A 113 12.30 12.94 -5.46
N ARG A 114 13.56 13.39 -5.33
CA ARG A 114 14.29 13.44 -4.06
C ARG A 114 14.42 14.88 -3.60
N ALA A 115 14.39 15.10 -2.28
CA ALA A 115 14.55 16.43 -1.71
C ALA A 115 15.93 17.02 -2.05
N THR A 116 17.01 16.23 -1.98
CA THR A 116 18.37 16.65 -2.39
C THR A 116 18.43 17.13 -3.85
N HIS A 117 17.64 16.55 -4.74
CA HIS A 117 17.64 16.89 -6.17
C HIS A 117 16.77 18.11 -6.49
N THR A 118 15.95 18.58 -5.54
CA THR A 118 14.95 19.66 -5.74
C THR A 118 15.32 20.94 -4.98
N LEU A 119 16.57 21.07 -4.50
CA LEU A 119 17.01 22.19 -3.66
C LEU A 119 16.85 23.55 -4.32
N ASP A 120 17.10 23.66 -5.63
CA ASP A 120 16.90 24.93 -6.33
C ASP A 120 15.42 25.29 -6.47
N GLY A 121 14.55 24.30 -6.67
CA GLY A 121 13.09 24.47 -6.62
C GLY A 121 12.61 24.96 -5.26
N ILE A 122 13.13 24.36 -4.18
CA ILE A 122 12.85 24.77 -2.80
C ILE A 122 13.30 26.22 -2.57
N LYS A 123 14.55 26.56 -2.89
CA LYS A 123 15.08 27.93 -2.71
C LYS A 123 14.26 28.95 -3.49
N ARG A 124 13.86 28.64 -4.73
CA ARG A 124 12.97 29.50 -5.54
C ARG A 124 11.62 29.71 -4.86
N LEU A 125 11.01 28.65 -4.34
CA LEU A 125 9.71 28.72 -3.68
C LEU A 125 9.76 29.58 -2.41
N ILE A 126 10.81 29.40 -1.59
CA ILE A 126 11.03 30.21 -0.38
C ILE A 126 11.23 31.69 -0.74
N ALA A 127 12.05 32.00 -1.74
CA ALA A 127 12.26 33.38 -2.19
C ALA A 127 10.95 34.04 -2.68
N GLN A 128 10.08 33.29 -3.37
CA GLN A 128 8.76 33.78 -3.79
C GLN A 128 7.82 34.02 -2.60
N LEU A 129 7.86 33.14 -1.58
CA LEU A 129 7.12 33.33 -0.34
C LEU A 129 7.58 34.59 0.40
N GLU A 130 8.88 34.84 0.50
CA GLU A 130 9.43 36.07 1.09
C GLU A 130 9.03 37.32 0.30
N GLN A 131 9.14 37.28 -1.04
CA GLN A 131 8.74 38.40 -1.89
C GLN A 131 7.25 38.77 -1.70
N LYS A 132 6.39 37.77 -1.52
CA LYS A 132 4.97 37.98 -1.21
C LYS A 132 4.73 38.25 0.29
N GLY A 133 5.78 38.20 1.11
CA GLY A 133 5.79 38.44 2.55
C GLY A 133 5.11 37.36 3.39
N PHE A 134 4.98 36.13 2.86
CA PHE A 134 4.54 34.93 3.58
C PHE A 134 5.68 34.20 4.28
N ALA A 135 6.93 34.63 4.09
CA ALA A 135 8.08 34.12 4.81
C ALA A 135 8.98 35.24 5.32
N TYR A 136 9.80 34.95 6.32
CA TYR A 136 10.80 35.88 6.86
C TYR A 136 12.05 35.12 7.34
N PRO A 137 13.26 35.70 7.19
CA PRO A 137 14.49 35.12 7.70
C PRO A 137 14.67 35.48 9.19
N ALA A 138 15.26 34.56 9.96
CA ALA A 138 15.61 34.76 11.37
C ALA A 138 16.83 33.92 11.75
N GLY A 139 17.99 34.56 11.96
CA GLY A 139 19.18 33.87 12.46
C GLY A 139 19.75 32.79 11.52
N GLY A 140 19.57 32.93 10.20
CA GLY A 140 19.96 31.94 9.18
C GLY A 140 18.86 30.95 8.81
N ASP A 141 17.81 30.85 9.61
CA ASP A 141 16.59 30.12 9.28
C ASP A 141 15.65 31.00 8.45
N VAL A 142 14.69 30.36 7.78
CA VAL A 142 13.55 31.04 7.15
C VAL A 142 12.26 30.37 7.62
N TYR A 143 11.31 31.16 8.11
CA TYR A 143 10.04 30.68 8.63
C TYR A 143 8.87 31.15 7.76
N TYR A 144 7.84 30.32 7.66
CA TYR A 144 6.56 30.67 7.06
C TYR A 144 5.68 31.41 8.07
N LYS A 145 5.09 32.53 7.67
CA LYS A 145 4.21 33.37 8.49
C LYS A 145 2.77 32.87 8.39
N VAL A 146 2.39 31.94 9.27
CA VAL A 146 1.10 31.23 9.24
C VAL A 146 -0.08 32.21 9.29
N ARG A 147 -0.01 33.22 10.15
CA ARG A 147 -1.09 34.22 10.32
C ARG A 147 -1.41 35.04 9.07
N LYS A 148 -0.51 35.07 8.08
CA LYS A 148 -0.76 35.79 6.83
C LYS A 148 -1.65 35.01 5.87
N PHE A 149 -1.68 33.68 5.99
CA PHE A 149 -2.52 32.83 5.16
C PHE A 149 -3.89 32.67 5.81
N ALA A 150 -4.87 33.44 5.34
CA ALA A 150 -6.19 33.52 5.98
C ALA A 150 -6.91 32.17 6.09
N ASP A 151 -6.69 31.28 5.12
CA ASP A 151 -7.34 29.97 5.06
C ASP A 151 -6.55 28.86 5.76
N TYR A 152 -5.53 29.19 6.55
CA TYR A 152 -4.72 28.19 7.25
C TYR A 152 -5.58 27.37 8.21
N GLY A 153 -5.57 26.05 8.05
CA GLY A 153 -6.42 25.13 8.80
C GLY A 153 -7.63 24.62 8.00
N LYS A 154 -7.82 25.04 6.75
CA LYS A 154 -8.97 24.61 5.92
C LYS A 154 -9.00 23.11 5.67
N LEU A 155 -7.85 22.45 5.54
CA LEU A 155 -7.79 21.01 5.30
C LEU A 155 -8.13 20.24 6.57
N SER A 156 -7.42 20.53 7.66
CA SER A 156 -7.57 19.87 8.96
C SER A 156 -8.85 20.26 9.70
N GLY A 157 -9.39 21.45 9.43
CA GLY A 157 -10.54 22.03 10.13
C GLY A 157 -10.17 22.62 11.48
N ARG A 158 -8.87 22.76 11.76
CA ARG A 158 -8.38 23.30 13.03
C ARG A 158 -8.31 24.82 12.93
N GLN A 159 -8.84 25.52 13.93
CA GLN A 159 -8.65 26.96 14.06
C GLN A 159 -7.41 27.26 14.90
N LEU A 160 -6.60 28.24 14.49
CA LEU A 160 -5.37 28.64 15.21
C LEU A 160 -5.62 28.99 16.68
N ALA A 161 -6.75 29.63 16.99
CA ALA A 161 -7.12 29.99 18.36
C ALA A 161 -7.32 28.75 19.26
N GLU A 162 -7.94 27.69 18.73
CA GLU A 162 -8.20 26.44 19.45
C GLU A 162 -6.90 25.64 19.66
N MET A 163 -5.98 25.67 18.69
CA MET A 163 -4.68 25.02 18.80
C MET A 163 -3.80 25.66 19.89
N GLN A 164 -3.90 26.99 20.07
CA GLN A 164 -3.09 27.73 21.04
C GLN A 164 -3.45 27.39 22.48
N ALA A 165 -4.75 27.17 22.75
CA ALA A 165 -5.25 26.73 24.06
C ALA A 165 -4.82 25.30 24.44
N GLY A 166 -4.56 24.44 23.44
CA GLY A 166 -4.06 23.07 23.66
C GLY A 166 -2.53 22.95 23.73
N ALA A 167 -1.81 23.88 23.09
CA ALA A 167 -0.34 23.91 23.05
C ALA A 167 0.31 24.58 24.27
N SER A 168 -0.45 25.39 25.02
CA SER A 168 0.05 26.17 26.17
C SER A 168 0.61 25.35 27.35
N GLY A 169 0.62 24.01 27.27
CA GLY A 169 1.26 23.10 28.23
C GLY A 169 2.42 22.27 27.68
N ARG A 170 2.85 22.47 26.42
CA ARG A 170 3.90 21.65 25.76
C ARG A 170 5.05 22.42 25.12
N VAL A 171 4.98 23.75 25.11
CA VAL A 171 6.05 24.61 24.56
C VAL A 171 6.94 25.05 25.71
N GLU A 172 8.17 24.53 25.76
CA GLU A 172 9.21 25.09 26.62
C GLU A 172 9.55 26.47 26.06
N ALA A 173 9.07 27.54 26.70
CA ALA A 173 9.26 28.93 26.28
C ALA A 173 10.75 29.37 26.23
N GLU A 174 11.67 28.48 26.61
CA GLU A 174 13.11 28.69 26.66
C GLU A 174 13.87 28.01 25.50
N ASP A 175 13.20 27.26 24.59
CA ASP A 175 13.87 26.68 23.42
C ASP A 175 14.37 27.80 22.48
N PRO A 176 15.70 27.90 22.23
CA PRO A 176 16.27 28.91 21.34
C PRO A 176 15.68 28.91 19.93
N GLU A 177 15.16 27.79 19.44
CA GLU A 177 14.51 27.70 18.13
C GLU A 177 13.11 28.33 18.13
N GLU A 178 12.37 28.23 19.24
CA GLU A 178 11.05 28.86 19.36
C GLU A 178 11.16 30.38 19.51
N LEU A 179 12.23 30.87 20.14
CA LEU A 179 12.50 32.31 20.29
C LEU A 179 12.78 33.04 18.95
N LYS A 180 13.13 32.32 17.88
CA LYS A 180 13.35 32.90 16.55
C LYS A 180 12.05 33.21 15.81
N LYS A 181 10.95 32.56 16.19
CA LYS A 181 9.66 32.69 15.51
C LYS A 181 8.92 33.95 15.95
N GLN A 182 8.28 34.63 15.00
CA GLN A 182 7.35 35.73 15.26
C GLN A 182 6.00 35.26 15.80
N ASP A 183 5.58 34.04 15.45
CA ASP A 183 4.37 33.39 15.95
C ASP A 183 4.68 31.89 16.25
N PRO A 184 4.19 31.31 17.36
CA PRO A 184 4.43 29.90 17.71
C PRO A 184 4.00 28.89 16.65
N PHE A 185 3.06 29.24 15.77
CA PHE A 185 2.60 28.38 14.68
C PHE A 185 3.47 28.46 13.43
N ASP A 186 4.37 29.45 13.34
CA ASP A 186 5.27 29.58 12.20
C ASP A 186 6.20 28.35 12.14
N PHE A 187 6.37 27.82 10.93
CA PHE A 187 7.15 26.62 10.69
C PHE A 187 8.34 26.91 9.77
N ALA A 188 9.43 26.18 9.96
CA ALA A 188 10.64 26.36 9.17
C ALA A 188 10.45 25.93 7.71
N LEU A 189 10.87 26.80 6.80
CA LEU A 189 11.04 26.54 5.37
C LEU A 189 12.50 26.17 5.06
N TRP A 190 13.44 26.83 5.73
CA TRP A 190 14.87 26.58 5.65
C TRP A 190 15.46 26.63 7.05
N LYS A 191 16.35 25.69 7.37
CA LYS A 191 17.04 25.62 8.66
C LYS A 191 18.55 25.80 8.45
N ALA A 192 19.15 26.74 9.16
CA ALA A 192 20.58 26.93 9.21
C ALA A 192 21.28 25.66 9.68
N ALA A 193 22.42 25.35 9.08
CA ALA A 193 23.20 24.18 9.44
C ALA A 193 23.92 24.39 10.78
N LYS A 194 23.92 23.35 11.62
CA LYS A 194 24.78 23.31 12.80
C LYS A 194 26.21 22.90 12.38
N PRO A 195 27.25 23.24 13.16
CA PRO A 195 28.63 22.86 12.84
C PRO A 195 28.78 21.35 12.59
N GLY A 196 29.36 20.99 11.45
CA GLY A 196 29.60 19.59 11.06
C GLY A 196 28.39 18.85 10.51
N GLU A 197 27.24 19.51 10.31
CA GLU A 197 26.09 18.93 9.62
C GLU A 197 26.20 19.11 8.09
N PRO A 198 25.73 18.13 7.30
CA PRO A 198 25.53 18.33 5.87
C PRO A 198 24.64 19.54 5.61
N SER A 199 25.03 20.35 4.63
CA SER A 199 24.38 21.62 4.33
C SER A 199 24.58 22.02 2.87
N TRP A 200 23.72 22.91 2.41
CA TRP A 200 23.72 23.46 1.07
C TRP A 200 23.73 24.97 1.11
N GLU A 201 24.49 25.57 0.19
CA GLU A 201 24.55 27.02 0.03
C GLU A 201 23.18 27.59 -0.38
N SER A 202 22.80 28.70 0.25
CA SER A 202 21.55 29.41 -0.03
C SER A 202 21.70 30.91 0.21
N PRO A 203 20.77 31.75 -0.26
CA PRO A 203 20.76 33.18 0.03
C PRO A 203 20.70 33.52 1.53
N TRP A 204 20.27 32.56 2.38
CA TRP A 204 20.15 32.71 3.83
C TRP A 204 21.35 32.11 4.59
N GLY A 205 22.37 31.65 3.87
CA GLY A 205 23.51 30.91 4.40
C GLY A 205 23.38 29.40 4.25
N ALA A 206 24.42 28.67 4.66
CA ALA A 206 24.44 27.21 4.59
C ALA A 206 23.35 26.59 5.48
N GLY A 207 22.53 25.72 4.91
CA GLY A 207 21.43 25.09 5.62
C GLY A 207 20.80 23.93 4.89
N ARG A 208 19.59 23.56 5.30
CA ARG A 208 18.78 22.46 4.73
C ARG A 208 17.30 22.84 4.67
N PRO A 209 16.50 22.24 3.78
CA PRO A 209 15.07 22.47 3.75
C PRO A 209 14.38 22.04 5.06
N GLY A 210 13.26 22.69 5.36
CA GLY A 210 12.28 22.17 6.30
C GLY A 210 11.42 21.08 5.64
N TRP A 211 10.97 20.09 6.41
CA TRP A 211 10.28 18.90 5.87
C TRP A 211 9.11 19.23 4.92
N HIS A 212 8.31 20.25 5.23
CA HIS A 212 7.11 20.57 4.45
C HIS A 212 7.39 21.19 3.08
N ILE A 213 8.47 21.97 2.95
CA ILE A 213 8.72 22.75 1.72
C ILE A 213 9.15 21.87 0.53
N GLU A 214 9.66 20.68 0.84
CA GLU A 214 10.12 19.70 -0.13
C GLU A 214 8.97 19.29 -1.06
N CYS A 215 7.86 18.81 -0.51
CA CYS A 215 6.73 18.29 -1.28
C CYS A 215 6.11 19.38 -2.16
N SER A 216 5.86 20.59 -1.63
CA SER A 216 5.37 21.71 -2.42
C SER A 216 6.26 22.03 -3.64
N ALA A 217 7.59 22.01 -3.46
CA ALA A 217 8.53 22.26 -4.54
C ALA A 217 8.57 21.09 -5.55
N MET A 218 8.60 19.84 -5.07
CA MET A 218 8.63 18.64 -5.92
C MET A 218 7.36 18.47 -6.74
N VAL A 219 6.18 18.69 -6.14
CA VAL A 219 4.89 18.67 -6.86
C VAL A 219 4.94 19.68 -7.99
N ARG A 220 5.35 20.93 -7.69
CA ARG A 220 5.40 21.99 -8.69
C ARG A 220 6.36 21.69 -9.83
N GLU A 221 7.52 21.11 -9.53
CA GLU A 221 8.54 20.79 -10.52
C GLU A 221 8.13 19.62 -11.43
N VAL A 222 7.45 18.60 -10.90
CA VAL A 222 7.17 17.36 -11.63
C VAL A 222 5.74 17.31 -12.23
N LEU A 223 4.76 17.96 -11.60
CA LEU A 223 3.34 17.88 -11.97
C LEU A 223 2.68 19.24 -12.26
N GLY A 224 3.35 20.34 -11.92
CA GLY A 224 2.86 21.71 -12.12
C GLY A 224 2.18 22.29 -10.87
N GLU A 225 1.54 23.46 -11.03
CA GLU A 225 1.05 24.27 -9.90
C GLU A 225 -0.23 23.73 -9.23
N THR A 226 -1.00 22.92 -9.95
CA THR A 226 -2.24 22.31 -9.47
C THR A 226 -2.33 20.88 -9.98
N ILE A 227 -2.72 19.94 -9.10
CA ILE A 227 -2.86 18.51 -9.39
C ILE A 227 -4.28 18.01 -9.10
N ASP A 228 -4.65 16.87 -9.68
CA ASP A 228 -5.98 16.29 -9.48
C ASP A 228 -6.13 15.72 -8.07
N ILE A 229 -5.21 14.85 -7.66
CA ILE A 229 -5.29 14.10 -6.41
C ILE A 229 -4.00 14.23 -5.61
N HIS A 230 -4.12 14.59 -4.33
CA HIS A 230 -3.03 14.51 -3.36
C HIS A 230 -3.40 13.52 -2.26
N VAL A 231 -2.51 12.57 -1.98
CA VAL A 231 -2.78 11.46 -1.04
C VAL A 231 -1.71 11.31 0.04
N GLY A 232 -2.08 10.69 1.17
CA GLY A 232 -1.18 10.35 2.26
C GLY A 232 -1.88 9.76 3.48
N GLY A 233 -1.14 9.49 4.56
CA GLY A 233 -1.73 9.03 5.83
C GLY A 233 -2.57 10.12 6.51
N ALA A 234 -3.54 9.73 7.35
CA ALA A 234 -4.34 10.69 8.12
C ALA A 234 -3.51 11.57 9.08
N ASP A 235 -2.32 11.11 9.48
CA ASP A 235 -1.35 11.89 10.23
C ASP A 235 -0.71 13.02 9.41
N LEU A 236 -0.72 12.94 8.08
CA LEU A 236 -0.20 13.99 7.20
C LEU A 236 -1.19 15.13 6.97
N ILE A 237 -2.48 14.96 7.29
CA ILE A 237 -3.49 16.04 7.21
C ILE A 237 -2.99 17.30 7.93
N PHE A 238 -2.40 17.13 9.12
CA PHE A 238 -1.81 18.22 9.88
C PHE A 238 -0.57 17.75 10.66
N PRO A 239 0.55 18.49 10.60
CA PRO A 239 0.69 19.78 9.93
C PRO A 239 1.09 19.69 8.44
N HIS A 240 1.46 18.50 7.95
CA HIS A 240 2.21 18.38 6.69
C HIS A 240 1.47 18.92 5.46
N HIS A 241 0.35 18.31 5.09
CA HIS A 241 -0.45 18.72 3.92
C HIS A 241 -1.07 20.11 4.08
N GLU A 242 -1.43 20.52 5.31
CA GLU A 242 -1.88 21.89 5.57
C GLU A 242 -0.79 22.92 5.25
N ASN A 243 0.47 22.61 5.59
CA ASN A 243 1.61 23.46 5.29
C ASN A 243 1.91 23.48 3.78
N GLU A 244 1.75 22.36 3.08
CA GLU A 244 1.94 22.31 1.62
C GLU A 244 0.93 23.18 0.88
N ILE A 245 -0.34 23.13 1.30
CA ILE A 245 -1.39 24.04 0.84
C ILE A 245 -0.96 25.48 1.06
N ALA A 246 -0.59 25.84 2.29
CA ALA A 246 -0.24 27.21 2.63
C ALA A 246 0.94 27.73 1.78
N GLN A 247 1.99 26.94 1.63
CA GLN A 247 3.17 27.30 0.83
C GLN A 247 2.84 27.44 -0.65
N SER A 248 2.13 26.48 -1.23
CA SER A 248 1.85 26.43 -2.66
C SER A 248 0.85 27.51 -3.06
N GLU A 249 -0.28 27.59 -2.37
CA GLU A 249 -1.36 28.51 -2.74
C GLU A 249 -1.00 29.98 -2.48
N ALA A 250 -0.16 30.27 -1.47
CA ALA A 250 0.36 31.63 -1.27
C ALA A 250 1.16 32.14 -2.49
N VAL A 251 1.88 31.24 -3.16
CA VAL A 251 2.70 31.58 -4.33
C VAL A 251 1.91 31.53 -5.63
N THR A 252 1.01 30.58 -5.82
CA THR A 252 0.29 30.41 -7.09
C THR A 252 -1.03 31.20 -7.13
N GLY A 253 -1.67 31.43 -5.98
CA GLY A 253 -3.04 31.94 -5.89
C GLY A 253 -4.10 30.94 -6.38
N GLN A 254 -3.73 29.68 -6.59
CA GLN A 254 -4.58 28.60 -7.09
C GLN A 254 -4.53 27.43 -6.12
N ALA A 255 -5.58 26.61 -6.06
CA ALA A 255 -5.59 25.41 -5.22
C ALA A 255 -4.48 24.43 -5.62
N LEU A 256 -3.75 23.88 -4.64
CA LEU A 256 -2.71 22.89 -4.90
C LEU A 256 -3.28 21.58 -5.47
N ALA A 257 -4.36 21.07 -4.87
CA ALA A 257 -5.01 19.85 -5.31
C ALA A 257 -6.54 19.96 -5.23
N LYS A 258 -7.24 19.31 -6.17
CA LYS A 258 -8.71 19.26 -6.18
C LYS A 258 -9.26 18.26 -5.17
N TYR A 259 -8.65 17.08 -5.07
CA TYR A 259 -9.05 16.02 -4.15
C TYR A 259 -7.92 15.67 -3.18
N TRP A 260 -8.22 15.76 -1.88
CA TRP A 260 -7.30 15.36 -0.81
C TRP A 260 -7.79 14.06 -0.17
N LEU A 261 -7.08 12.96 -0.34
CA LEU A 261 -7.49 11.64 0.16
C LEU A 261 -6.52 11.17 1.24
N HIS A 262 -7.05 10.67 2.36
CA HIS A 262 -6.22 10.19 3.46
C HIS A 262 -6.68 8.83 3.98
N ASN A 263 -5.73 7.92 4.15
CA ASN A 263 -6.02 6.60 4.71
C ASN A 263 -6.04 6.63 6.24
N GLY A 264 -6.86 5.78 6.83
CA GLY A 264 -6.92 5.58 8.27
C GLY A 264 -5.62 5.00 8.83
N MET A 265 -5.40 5.23 10.12
CA MET A 265 -4.23 4.72 10.84
C MET A 265 -4.28 3.20 11.03
N VAL A 266 -3.12 2.60 11.24
CA VAL A 266 -3.01 1.21 11.71
C VAL A 266 -2.83 1.20 13.23
N ALA A 267 -3.64 0.38 13.90
CA ALA A 267 -3.48 0.01 15.31
C ALA A 267 -2.93 -1.42 15.42
N VAL A 268 -2.33 -1.76 16.55
CA VAL A 268 -1.89 -3.11 16.90
C VAL A 268 -2.53 -3.48 18.22
N ASN A 269 -3.39 -4.49 18.23
CA ASN A 269 -4.18 -4.90 19.38
C ASN A 269 -4.95 -3.72 20.04
N GLY A 270 -5.55 -2.87 19.22
CA GLY A 270 -6.31 -1.69 19.66
C GLY A 270 -5.45 -0.48 20.07
N GLU A 271 -4.12 -0.61 20.12
CA GLU A 271 -3.22 0.48 20.46
C GLU A 271 -2.60 1.14 19.22
N LYS A 272 -2.29 2.44 19.32
CA LYS A 272 -1.57 3.13 18.24
C LYS A 272 -0.19 2.51 18.05
N MET A 273 0.16 2.18 16.81
CA MET A 273 1.50 1.71 16.46
C MET A 273 2.55 2.81 16.69
N SER A 274 3.60 2.52 17.46
CA SER A 274 4.73 3.42 17.65
C SER A 274 5.99 2.68 18.08
N LYS A 275 7.17 3.21 17.69
CA LYS A 275 8.46 2.65 18.16
C LYS A 275 8.61 2.72 19.68
N SER A 276 8.06 3.76 20.32
CA SER A 276 8.14 3.97 21.77
C SER A 276 7.33 2.97 22.59
N LEU A 277 6.22 2.46 22.05
CA LEU A 277 5.40 1.43 22.70
C LEU A 277 5.92 0.00 22.41
N GLY A 278 6.94 -0.15 21.56
CA GLY A 278 7.49 -1.45 21.18
C GLY A 278 6.57 -2.30 20.29
N ASN A 279 5.36 -1.81 19.96
CA ASN A 279 4.36 -2.49 19.11
C ASN A 279 4.55 -2.17 17.61
N PHE A 280 5.77 -1.84 17.20
CA PHE A 280 6.13 -1.52 15.83
C PHE A 280 6.64 -2.76 15.10
N THR A 281 6.10 -3.05 13.92
CA THR A 281 6.53 -4.20 13.10
C THR A 281 6.81 -3.78 11.67
N THR A 282 7.99 -4.14 11.16
CA THR A 282 8.37 -3.90 9.76
C THR A 282 7.65 -4.85 8.83
N ILE A 283 7.55 -4.49 7.55
CA ILE A 283 7.00 -5.38 6.50
C ILE A 283 7.83 -6.68 6.47
N ARG A 284 9.15 -6.56 6.48
CA ARG A 284 10.07 -7.71 6.51
C ARG A 284 9.86 -8.62 7.72
N GLN A 285 9.66 -8.05 8.91
CA GLN A 285 9.37 -8.87 10.09
C GLN A 285 8.08 -9.67 9.92
N LEU A 286 7.00 -9.07 9.40
CA LEU A 286 5.75 -9.78 9.15
C LEU A 286 5.92 -10.91 8.14
N LEU A 287 6.59 -10.64 7.02
CA LEU A 287 6.70 -11.60 5.94
C LEU A 287 7.77 -12.68 6.20
N ASP A 288 8.96 -12.28 6.68
CA ASP A 288 10.12 -13.19 6.81
C ASP A 288 10.10 -13.96 8.13
N GLN A 289 9.70 -13.31 9.23
CA GLN A 289 9.70 -13.93 10.56
C GLN A 289 8.31 -14.42 10.96
N GLY A 290 7.27 -13.66 10.60
CA GLY A 290 5.88 -14.04 10.82
C GLY A 290 5.37 -15.08 9.81
N GLY A 291 6.07 -15.28 8.69
CA GLY A 291 5.66 -16.23 7.64
C GLY A 291 4.40 -15.81 6.89
N VAL A 292 3.94 -14.57 7.06
CA VAL A 292 2.70 -14.08 6.46
C VAL A 292 2.86 -13.99 4.95
N ASP A 293 1.92 -14.59 4.21
CA ASP A 293 1.87 -14.47 2.76
C ASP A 293 1.70 -12.98 2.36
N PRO A 294 2.53 -12.42 1.47
CA PRO A 294 2.44 -11.02 1.08
C PRO A 294 1.07 -10.60 0.52
N MET A 295 0.38 -11.50 -0.18
CA MET A 295 -0.96 -11.25 -0.70
C MET A 295 -2.04 -11.41 0.38
N ALA A 296 -1.81 -12.20 1.43
CA ALA A 296 -2.66 -12.18 2.63
C ALA A 296 -2.53 -10.85 3.38
N LEU A 297 -1.30 -10.32 3.51
CA LEU A 297 -1.10 -8.99 4.08
C LEU A 297 -1.76 -7.89 3.23
N ARG A 298 -1.67 -8.01 1.90
CA ARG A 298 -2.39 -7.12 0.98
C ARG A 298 -3.90 -7.23 1.20
N LEU A 299 -4.46 -8.43 1.21
CA LEU A 299 -5.88 -8.67 1.44
C LEU A 299 -6.36 -8.10 2.78
N PHE A 300 -5.59 -8.27 3.86
CA PHE A 300 -5.87 -7.70 5.17
C PHE A 300 -6.11 -6.18 5.10
N VAL A 301 -5.27 -5.45 4.35
CA VAL A 301 -5.45 -3.99 4.15
C VAL A 301 -6.78 -3.66 3.47
N LEU A 302 -7.26 -4.53 2.57
CA LEU A 302 -8.44 -4.31 1.73
C LEU A 302 -9.77 -4.69 2.41
N GLN A 303 -9.71 -5.44 3.50
CA GLN A 303 -10.89 -5.87 4.27
C GLN A 303 -11.61 -4.71 4.97
N ALA A 304 -10.97 -3.54 5.10
CA ALA A 304 -11.58 -2.32 5.61
C ALA A 304 -11.52 -1.20 4.55
N ASN A 305 -12.54 -0.35 4.51
CA ASN A 305 -12.48 0.87 3.69
C ASN A 305 -11.26 1.71 4.10
N TYR A 306 -10.58 2.27 3.10
CA TYR A 306 -9.27 2.91 3.25
C TYR A 306 -9.24 4.02 4.30
N ARG A 307 -10.36 4.69 4.56
CA ARG A 307 -10.48 5.81 5.53
C ARG A 307 -10.63 5.37 6.98
N LYS A 308 -11.01 4.11 7.22
CA LYS A 308 -11.28 3.61 8.57
C LYS A 308 -9.99 3.14 9.25
N PRO A 309 -9.84 3.25 10.58
CA PRO A 309 -8.75 2.58 11.27
C PRO A 309 -8.74 1.08 10.96
N LEU A 310 -7.55 0.49 10.88
CA LEU A 310 -7.35 -0.95 10.67
C LEU A 310 -6.57 -1.45 11.87
N ASP A 311 -7.09 -2.48 12.52
CA ASP A 311 -6.45 -3.06 13.70
C ASP A 311 -5.76 -4.36 13.31
N PHE A 312 -4.46 -4.44 13.62
CA PHE A 312 -3.64 -5.60 13.36
C PHE A 312 -3.61 -6.48 14.61
N THR A 313 -4.23 -7.65 14.49
CA THR A 313 -4.23 -8.72 15.49
C THR A 313 -3.88 -10.05 14.82
N ASP A 314 -3.44 -11.02 15.61
CA ASP A 314 -3.10 -12.35 15.12
C ASP A 314 -4.33 -13.03 14.47
N GLU A 315 -5.53 -12.82 15.02
CA GLU A 315 -6.77 -13.35 14.44
C GLU A 315 -7.12 -12.68 13.11
N ALA A 316 -6.87 -11.37 12.99
CA ALA A 316 -7.15 -10.62 11.78
C ALA A 316 -6.24 -11.07 10.62
N ILE A 317 -4.95 -11.28 10.91
CA ILE A 317 -4.03 -11.76 9.87
C ILE A 317 -4.29 -13.22 9.50
N ALA A 318 -4.56 -14.10 10.48
CA ALA A 318 -4.94 -15.49 10.20
C ALA A 318 -6.25 -15.57 9.38
N SER A 319 -7.21 -14.69 9.65
CA SER A 319 -8.43 -14.57 8.83
C SER A 319 -8.12 -14.15 7.39
N ALA A 320 -7.20 -13.19 7.22
CA ALA A 320 -6.75 -12.77 5.89
C ALA A 320 -5.98 -13.88 5.16
N GLU A 321 -5.16 -14.69 5.84
CA GLU A 321 -4.50 -15.85 5.24
C GLU A 321 -5.51 -16.89 4.74
N ASN A 322 -6.50 -17.24 5.57
CA ASN A 322 -7.58 -18.14 5.16
C ASN A 322 -8.40 -17.59 3.97
N GLY A 323 -8.68 -16.28 4.01
CA GLY A 323 -9.32 -15.59 2.89
C GLY A 323 -8.47 -15.63 1.62
N TRP A 324 -7.16 -15.44 1.77
CA TRP A 324 -6.22 -15.49 0.67
C TRP A 324 -6.12 -16.89 0.07
N THR A 325 -6.09 -17.96 0.87
CA THR A 325 -6.15 -19.34 0.34
C THR A 325 -7.36 -19.54 -0.56
N THR A 326 -8.53 -19.04 -0.16
CA THR A 326 -9.74 -19.16 -1.00
C THR A 326 -9.61 -18.40 -2.33
N LEU A 327 -9.08 -17.18 -2.30
CA LEU A 327 -8.86 -16.39 -3.52
C LEU A 327 -7.76 -17.02 -4.40
N LYS A 328 -6.69 -17.52 -3.78
CA LYS A 328 -5.56 -18.18 -4.42
C LYS A 328 -6.03 -19.42 -5.19
N ASP A 329 -6.84 -20.29 -4.57
CA ASP A 329 -7.42 -21.46 -5.23
C ASP A 329 -8.26 -21.06 -6.45
N GLY A 330 -9.12 -20.05 -6.29
CA GLY A 330 -9.94 -19.52 -7.39
C GLY A 330 -9.08 -18.96 -8.53
N LEU A 331 -8.07 -18.15 -8.22
CA LEU A 331 -7.14 -17.58 -9.18
C LEU A 331 -6.27 -18.64 -9.86
N ARG A 332 -5.99 -19.76 -9.18
CA ARG A 332 -5.21 -20.89 -9.73
C ARG A 332 -6.02 -21.80 -10.65
N PHE A 333 -7.34 -21.75 -10.58
CA PHE A 333 -8.23 -22.67 -11.29
C PHE A 333 -7.91 -22.85 -12.78
N GLY A 334 -7.78 -21.76 -13.54
CA GLY A 334 -7.49 -21.85 -14.97
C GLY A 334 -6.12 -22.48 -15.29
N TYR A 335 -5.11 -22.27 -14.44
CA TYR A 335 -3.80 -22.90 -14.61
C TYR A 335 -3.85 -24.41 -14.33
N GLU A 336 -4.67 -24.85 -13.37
CA GLU A 336 -4.75 -26.25 -12.93
C GLU A 336 -5.72 -27.11 -13.77
N TYR A 337 -6.81 -26.52 -14.25
CA TYR A 337 -7.91 -27.22 -14.91
C TYR A 337 -8.18 -26.75 -16.34
N GLY A 338 -7.70 -25.58 -16.77
CA GLY A 338 -8.03 -24.98 -18.07
C GLY A 338 -7.76 -25.91 -19.25
N SER A 339 -6.56 -26.49 -19.33
CA SER A 339 -6.18 -27.43 -20.39
C SER A 339 -7.05 -28.69 -20.42
N LYS A 340 -7.49 -29.17 -19.24
CA LYS A 340 -8.39 -30.33 -19.11
C LYS A 340 -9.82 -30.00 -19.52
N LEU A 341 -10.19 -28.73 -19.39
CA LEU A 341 -11.49 -28.16 -19.76
C LEU A 341 -11.52 -27.65 -21.21
N GLY A 342 -10.41 -27.77 -21.95
CA GLY A 342 -10.34 -27.46 -23.38
C GLY A 342 -10.05 -25.99 -23.71
N TRP A 343 -9.48 -25.23 -22.78
CA TRP A 343 -9.07 -23.83 -23.01
C TRP A 343 -7.64 -23.57 -22.51
N ASP A 344 -7.00 -22.55 -23.09
CA ASP A 344 -5.65 -22.13 -22.71
C ASP A 344 -5.72 -20.95 -21.73
N VAL A 345 -4.75 -20.85 -20.84
CA VAL A 345 -4.59 -19.75 -19.87
C VAL A 345 -4.49 -18.40 -20.61
N ASP A 346 -3.93 -18.43 -21.81
CA ASP A 346 -3.75 -17.29 -22.72
C ASP A 346 -4.83 -17.21 -23.82
N SER A 347 -5.89 -18.04 -23.76
CA SER A 347 -6.92 -18.10 -24.79
C SER A 347 -7.83 -16.87 -24.80
N GLY A 348 -7.33 -15.78 -25.39
CA GLY A 348 -8.09 -14.64 -25.90
C GLY A 348 -8.70 -13.71 -24.84
N ALA A 349 -8.81 -12.42 -25.20
CA ALA A 349 -9.54 -11.46 -24.39
C ALA A 349 -11.04 -11.78 -24.45
N ILE A 350 -11.60 -12.29 -23.34
CA ILE A 350 -13.05 -12.37 -23.18
C ILE A 350 -13.57 -10.94 -22.95
N ALA A 351 -14.58 -10.53 -23.73
CA ALA A 351 -15.19 -9.22 -23.56
C ALA A 351 -16.00 -9.18 -22.25
N LEU A 352 -15.41 -8.59 -21.21
CA LEU A 352 -16.02 -8.47 -19.88
C LEU A 352 -16.94 -7.25 -19.71
N GLU A 353 -17.05 -6.38 -20.73
CA GLU A 353 -17.70 -5.06 -20.62
C GLU A 353 -19.19 -5.11 -20.29
N SER A 354 -19.88 -6.21 -20.63
CA SER A 354 -21.32 -6.41 -20.36
C SER A 354 -21.60 -7.36 -19.19
N ASP A 355 -20.57 -7.72 -18.44
CA ASP A 355 -20.67 -8.68 -17.34
C ASP A 355 -21.30 -8.04 -16.07
N ALA A 356 -22.31 -8.71 -15.51
CA ALA A 356 -23.03 -8.23 -14.32
C ALA A 356 -22.16 -8.21 -13.05
N ILE A 357 -21.21 -9.13 -12.93
CA ILE A 357 -20.24 -9.23 -11.83
C ILE A 357 -19.25 -8.07 -11.92
N VAL A 358 -18.77 -7.75 -13.13
CA VAL A 358 -17.92 -6.56 -13.37
C VAL A 358 -18.67 -5.27 -13.02
N ALA A 359 -19.95 -5.15 -13.39
CA ALA A 359 -20.76 -3.99 -13.03
C ALA A 359 -20.95 -3.85 -11.51
N ARG A 360 -21.09 -4.98 -10.77
CA ARG A 360 -21.16 -4.99 -9.30
C ARG A 360 -19.83 -4.56 -8.67
N PHE A 361 -18.71 -5.08 -9.17
CA PHE A 361 -17.37 -4.67 -8.73
C PHE A 361 -17.15 -3.18 -8.97
N GLN A 362 -17.45 -2.70 -10.17
CA GLN A 362 -17.34 -1.28 -10.50
C GLN A 362 -18.22 -0.42 -9.59
N THR A 363 -19.45 -0.85 -9.30
CA THR A 363 -20.35 -0.13 -8.39
C THR A 363 -19.77 0.00 -6.98
N ALA A 364 -19.15 -1.08 -6.47
CA ALA A 364 -18.46 -1.03 -5.19
C ALA A 364 -17.26 -0.07 -5.22
N MET A 365 -16.39 -0.18 -6.24
CA MET A 365 -15.21 0.68 -6.33
C MET A 365 -15.55 2.16 -6.64
N ASP A 366 -16.65 2.42 -7.34
CA ASP A 366 -17.20 3.75 -7.61
C ASP A 366 -17.68 4.47 -6.34
N ASP A 367 -18.06 3.72 -5.29
CA ASP A 367 -18.38 4.26 -3.98
C ASP A 367 -17.12 4.39 -3.13
N ASP A 368 -16.30 5.41 -3.42
CA ASP A 368 -15.17 5.80 -2.57
C ASP A 368 -14.20 4.65 -2.25
N LEU A 369 -13.85 3.87 -3.29
CA LEU A 369 -12.99 2.69 -3.18
C LEU A 369 -13.45 1.72 -2.08
N ASN A 370 -14.72 1.30 -2.11
CA ASN A 370 -15.26 0.32 -1.18
C ASN A 370 -14.72 -1.09 -1.47
N THR A 371 -13.44 -1.30 -1.16
CA THR A 371 -12.73 -2.57 -1.34
C THR A 371 -13.38 -3.73 -0.59
N PRO A 372 -14.00 -3.60 0.61
CA PRO A 372 -14.71 -4.72 1.22
C PRO A 372 -15.85 -5.26 0.36
N SER A 373 -16.63 -4.36 -0.27
CA SER A 373 -17.74 -4.76 -1.14
C SER A 373 -17.23 -5.31 -2.48
N ALA A 374 -16.13 -4.77 -3.00
CA ALA A 374 -15.47 -5.31 -4.18
C ALA A 374 -14.90 -6.72 -3.92
N LEU A 375 -14.25 -6.94 -2.77
CA LEU A 375 -13.76 -8.25 -2.36
C LEU A 375 -14.87 -9.29 -2.24
N ALA A 376 -16.06 -8.91 -1.75
CA ALA A 376 -17.19 -9.83 -1.69
C ALA A 376 -17.55 -10.41 -3.08
N VAL A 377 -17.41 -9.61 -4.13
CA VAL A 377 -17.61 -10.03 -5.53
C VAL A 377 -16.52 -11.03 -5.97
N LEU A 378 -15.25 -10.76 -5.64
CA LEU A 378 -14.14 -11.69 -5.94
C LEU A 378 -14.30 -13.02 -5.18
N PHE A 379 -14.69 -12.97 -3.91
CA PHE A 379 -14.90 -14.17 -3.10
C PHE A 379 -16.05 -15.04 -3.61
N GLU A 380 -17.09 -14.46 -4.19
CA GLU A 380 -18.18 -15.20 -4.83
C GLU A 380 -17.64 -16.06 -5.99
N LEU A 381 -16.88 -15.44 -6.91
CA LEU A 381 -16.23 -16.14 -8.02
C LEU A 381 -15.24 -17.21 -7.53
N ALA A 382 -14.36 -16.85 -6.59
CA ALA A 382 -13.31 -17.75 -6.12
C ALA A 382 -13.88 -18.98 -5.41
N LYS A 383 -14.94 -18.82 -4.61
CA LYS A 383 -15.62 -19.95 -3.95
C LYS A 383 -16.27 -20.89 -4.94
N GLU A 384 -16.89 -20.37 -5.99
CA GLU A 384 -17.49 -21.20 -7.04
C GLU A 384 -16.43 -21.96 -7.82
N LEU A 385 -15.35 -21.29 -8.27
CA LEU A 385 -14.23 -21.95 -8.95
C LEU A 385 -13.58 -23.02 -8.07
N ARG A 386 -13.38 -22.75 -6.78
CA ARG A 386 -12.87 -23.73 -5.81
C ARG A 386 -13.81 -24.93 -5.67
N ARG A 387 -15.13 -24.71 -5.59
CA ARG A 387 -16.14 -25.77 -5.55
C ARG A 387 -16.04 -26.67 -6.78
N GLN A 388 -15.87 -26.08 -7.96
CA GLN A 388 -15.75 -26.78 -9.24
C GLN A 388 -14.46 -27.60 -9.32
N GLY A 389 -13.34 -27.05 -8.82
CA GLY A 389 -12.09 -27.78 -8.68
C GLY A 389 -12.25 -29.01 -7.78
N ASN A 390 -12.94 -28.87 -6.64
CA ASN A 390 -13.21 -30.00 -5.75
C ASN A 390 -14.08 -31.08 -6.44
N ILE A 391 -15.12 -30.70 -7.17
CA ILE A 391 -15.94 -31.66 -7.93
C ILE A 391 -15.08 -32.35 -8.99
N TRP A 392 -14.23 -31.62 -9.71
CA TRP A 392 -13.30 -32.22 -10.66
C TRP A 392 -12.40 -33.28 -10.00
N VAL A 393 -11.81 -32.99 -8.84
CA VAL A 393 -10.95 -33.93 -8.11
C VAL A 393 -11.71 -35.21 -7.74
N HIS A 394 -12.94 -35.10 -7.24
CA HIS A 394 -13.72 -36.25 -6.80
C HIS A 394 -14.39 -37.03 -7.95
N GLU A 395 -15.01 -36.33 -8.90
CA GLU A 395 -15.89 -36.88 -9.93
C GLU A 395 -15.27 -36.92 -11.34
N GLY A 396 -14.16 -36.20 -11.57
CA GLY A 396 -13.44 -36.15 -12.84
C GLY A 396 -14.04 -35.24 -13.90
N LYS A 397 -15.07 -34.46 -13.56
CA LYS A 397 -15.74 -33.47 -14.42
C LYS A 397 -16.40 -32.38 -13.56
N PRO A 398 -16.56 -31.14 -14.05
CA PRO A 398 -17.32 -30.12 -13.34
C PRO A 398 -18.83 -30.35 -13.51
N ASP A 399 -19.64 -29.66 -12.70
CA ASP A 399 -21.10 -29.60 -12.87
C ASP A 399 -21.57 -28.34 -13.63
N MET A 400 -20.61 -27.52 -14.07
CA MET A 400 -20.79 -26.30 -14.87
C MET A 400 -20.05 -26.42 -16.21
N GLU A 401 -20.59 -25.78 -17.24
CA GLU A 401 -20.01 -25.80 -18.58
C GLU A 401 -18.59 -25.16 -18.60
N PRO A 402 -17.62 -25.75 -19.33
CA PRO A 402 -16.25 -25.24 -19.40
C PRO A 402 -16.10 -23.76 -19.80
N GLU A 403 -16.97 -23.28 -20.70
CA GLU A 403 -16.95 -21.89 -21.17
C GLU A 403 -17.33 -20.90 -20.05
N GLU A 404 -18.33 -21.25 -19.23
CA GLU A 404 -18.74 -20.43 -18.08
C GLU A 404 -17.64 -20.39 -17.00
N LEU A 405 -16.97 -21.53 -16.76
CA LEU A 405 -15.84 -21.59 -15.83
C LEU A 405 -14.65 -20.74 -16.31
N HIS A 406 -14.38 -20.78 -17.61
CA HIS A 406 -13.36 -19.93 -18.22
C HIS A 406 -13.70 -18.45 -18.03
N HIS A 407 -14.94 -18.06 -18.32
CA HIS A 407 -15.42 -16.71 -18.16
C HIS A 407 -15.31 -16.21 -16.71
N GLN A 408 -15.76 -17.01 -15.72
CA GLN A 408 -15.65 -16.66 -14.30
C GLN A 408 -14.20 -16.53 -13.83
N TRP A 409 -13.32 -17.42 -14.28
CA TRP A 409 -11.90 -17.36 -13.93
C TRP A 409 -11.20 -16.13 -14.52
N VAL A 410 -11.44 -15.81 -15.80
CA VAL A 410 -10.91 -14.59 -16.43
C VAL A 410 -11.44 -13.36 -15.70
N THR A 411 -12.74 -13.31 -15.39
CA THR A 411 -13.32 -12.22 -14.59
C THR A 411 -12.64 -12.08 -13.23
N LEU A 412 -12.45 -13.18 -12.49
CA LEU A 412 -11.75 -13.16 -11.19
C LEU A 412 -10.33 -12.62 -11.34
N ARG A 413 -9.59 -13.10 -12.35
CA ARG A 413 -8.21 -12.69 -12.61
C ARG A 413 -8.12 -11.20 -12.94
N GLU A 414 -8.97 -10.70 -13.84
CA GLU A 414 -8.94 -9.29 -14.25
C GLU A 414 -9.35 -8.35 -13.09
N LEU A 415 -10.39 -8.71 -12.32
CA LEU A 415 -10.78 -7.93 -11.14
C LEU A 415 -9.76 -8.03 -10.00
N GLY A 416 -9.11 -9.18 -9.84
CA GLY A 416 -8.00 -9.41 -8.91
C GLY A 416 -6.81 -8.48 -9.19
N LYS A 417 -6.42 -8.33 -10.46
CA LYS A 417 -5.36 -7.41 -10.89
C LYS A 417 -5.65 -5.94 -10.53
N VAL A 418 -6.90 -5.50 -10.58
CA VAL A 418 -7.29 -4.14 -10.16
C VAL A 418 -7.00 -3.93 -8.68
N LEU A 419 -7.24 -4.94 -7.85
CA LEU A 419 -6.91 -4.91 -6.42
C LEU A 419 -5.45 -5.31 -6.14
N GLY A 420 -4.66 -5.66 -7.17
CA GLY A 420 -3.29 -6.17 -7.08
C GLY A 420 -3.17 -7.52 -6.36
N LEU A 421 -4.25 -8.31 -6.35
CA LEU A 421 -4.28 -9.68 -5.84
C LEU A 421 -3.99 -10.63 -7.00
N GLU A 422 -2.81 -11.23 -6.99
CA GLU A 422 -2.30 -12.05 -8.09
C GLU A 422 -1.63 -13.31 -7.56
N VAL A 423 -1.61 -14.37 -8.37
CA VAL A 423 -0.92 -15.63 -8.08
C VAL A 423 0.18 -15.83 -9.11
N ASN A 424 1.33 -16.34 -8.67
CA ASN A 424 2.38 -16.76 -9.59
C ASN A 424 1.95 -18.07 -10.28
N PRO A 425 1.83 -18.11 -11.62
CA PRO A 425 1.51 -19.34 -12.34
C PRO A 425 2.60 -20.41 -12.21
N ILE A 426 3.83 -19.95 -11.97
CA ILE A 426 5.08 -20.72 -11.92
C ILE A 426 5.51 -20.99 -10.47
N GLU A 427 4.66 -20.69 -9.48
CA GLU A 427 4.72 -21.47 -8.23
C GLU A 427 4.20 -22.86 -8.58
N GLU A 428 5.10 -23.58 -9.26
CA GLU A 428 5.08 -24.99 -9.50
C GLU A 428 4.59 -25.70 -8.24
N ASN A 429 4.00 -26.86 -8.44
CA ASN A 429 3.80 -27.88 -7.43
C ASN A 429 5.15 -28.38 -6.79
N SER A 430 6.16 -27.51 -6.65
CA SER A 430 7.56 -27.75 -6.27
C SER A 430 8.08 -26.80 -5.17
N ALA A 431 7.20 -26.19 -4.37
CA ALA A 431 7.61 -25.71 -3.05
C ALA A 431 6.95 -26.61 -2.00
N SER A 432 7.63 -27.73 -1.70
CA SER A 432 7.72 -28.17 -0.32
C SER A 432 7.86 -26.92 0.56
N GLU A 433 7.00 -26.74 1.56
CA GLU A 433 7.41 -25.98 2.74
C GLU A 433 8.84 -26.41 3.10
N PRO A 434 9.69 -25.55 3.69
CA PRO A 434 10.97 -26.00 4.23
C PRO A 434 10.72 -27.14 5.24
N GLY A 435 10.77 -28.41 4.79
CA GLY A 435 10.38 -29.60 5.56
C GLY A 435 9.22 -30.48 5.02
N GLY A 436 8.54 -30.11 3.93
CA GLY A 436 7.43 -30.90 3.34
C GLY A 436 7.88 -32.01 2.37
N LEU A 437 7.04 -33.03 2.15
CA LEU A 437 7.33 -34.15 1.24
C LEU A 437 7.20 -33.75 -0.24
N SER A 438 8.17 -34.17 -1.05
CA SER A 438 8.12 -34.12 -2.51
C SER A 438 7.05 -35.07 -3.07
N ASP A 439 6.60 -34.84 -4.31
CA ASP A 439 5.62 -35.70 -5.01
C ASP A 439 6.09 -37.16 -5.02
N GLN A 440 7.39 -37.37 -5.18
CA GLN A 440 7.99 -38.69 -5.23
C GLN A 440 7.96 -39.40 -3.86
N GLU A 441 8.15 -38.66 -2.77
CA GLU A 441 8.05 -39.19 -1.41
C GLU A 441 6.59 -39.48 -1.02
N ILE A 442 5.65 -38.64 -1.44
CA ILE A 442 4.21 -38.88 -1.27
C ILE A 442 3.81 -40.16 -2.02
N GLU A 443 4.20 -40.29 -3.28
CA GLU A 443 3.90 -41.47 -4.08
C GLU A 443 4.52 -42.73 -3.47
N SER A 444 5.76 -42.66 -2.94
CA SER A 444 6.38 -43.77 -2.21
C SER A 444 5.56 -44.20 -0.99
N LEU A 445 5.12 -43.24 -0.16
CA LEU A 445 4.28 -43.53 1.01
C LEU A 445 2.91 -44.13 0.60
N ILE A 446 2.35 -43.70 -0.53
CA ILE A 446 1.11 -44.28 -1.07
C ILE A 446 1.35 -45.74 -1.50
N GLN A 447 2.48 -46.06 -2.13
CA GLN A 447 2.82 -47.44 -2.47
C GLN A 447 3.02 -48.31 -1.22
N ASP A 448 3.71 -47.80 -0.20
CA ASP A 448 3.87 -48.49 1.09
C ASP A 448 2.52 -48.76 1.77
N ARG A 449 1.62 -47.77 1.74
CA ARG A 449 0.25 -47.92 2.22
C ARG A 449 -0.53 -48.97 1.44
N LEU A 450 -0.41 -48.99 0.10
CA LEU A 450 -1.06 -49.99 -0.75
C LEU A 450 -0.54 -51.40 -0.44
N ALA A 451 0.77 -51.57 -0.25
CA ALA A 451 1.38 -52.83 0.15
C ALA A 451 0.89 -53.27 1.54
N ALA A 452 0.79 -52.36 2.51
CA ALA A 452 0.23 -52.64 3.84
C ALA A 452 -1.23 -53.10 3.77
N ARG A 453 -2.07 -52.46 2.94
CA ARG A 453 -3.46 -52.88 2.72
C ARG A 453 -3.56 -54.26 2.07
N GLN A 454 -2.73 -54.56 1.06
CA GLN A 454 -2.68 -55.87 0.42
C GLN A 454 -2.24 -56.96 1.41
N GLY A 455 -1.28 -56.66 2.28
CA GLY A 455 -0.83 -57.52 3.37
C GLY A 455 -1.80 -57.61 4.55
N LYS A 456 -2.99 -56.97 4.49
CA LYS A 456 -3.98 -56.86 5.58
C LYS A 456 -3.44 -56.22 6.86
N ASN A 457 -2.36 -55.44 6.77
CA ASN A 457 -1.83 -54.63 7.87
C ASN A 457 -2.50 -53.25 7.87
N PHE A 458 -3.74 -53.21 8.35
CA PHE A 458 -4.54 -51.98 8.35
C PHE A 458 -3.99 -50.91 9.28
N ALA A 459 -3.35 -51.30 10.39
CA ALA A 459 -2.73 -50.36 11.33
C ALA A 459 -1.62 -49.54 10.67
N GLU A 460 -0.76 -50.16 9.86
CA GLU A 460 0.29 -49.45 9.13
C GLU A 460 -0.26 -48.59 7.99
N ALA A 461 -1.30 -49.09 7.29
CA ALA A 461 -1.98 -48.32 6.26
C ALA A 461 -2.64 -47.03 6.81
N ASP A 462 -3.22 -47.10 8.00
CA ASP A 462 -3.82 -45.96 8.70
C ASP A 462 -2.75 -45.02 9.25
N ARG A 463 -1.63 -45.55 9.78
CA ARG A 463 -0.48 -44.75 10.21
C ARG A 463 0.05 -43.88 9.07
N ILE A 464 0.25 -44.47 7.89
CA ILE A 464 0.74 -43.74 6.70
C ILE A 464 -0.28 -42.71 6.22
N ARG A 465 -1.58 -43.05 6.22
CA ARG A 465 -2.64 -42.09 5.87
C ARG A 465 -2.64 -40.89 6.83
N ASN A 466 -2.54 -41.13 8.12
CA ASN A 466 -2.52 -40.06 9.13
C ASN A 466 -1.26 -39.21 9.01
N GLN A 467 -0.10 -39.83 8.78
CA GLN A 467 1.16 -39.12 8.53
C GLN A 467 1.05 -38.20 7.30
N LEU A 468 0.47 -38.70 6.21
CA LEU A 468 0.23 -37.90 5.01
C LEU A 468 -0.76 -36.76 5.30
N GLN A 469 -1.84 -37.03 6.04
CA GLN A 469 -2.83 -36.03 6.42
C GLN A 469 -2.27 -34.93 7.33
N GLU A 470 -1.41 -35.27 8.29
CA GLU A 470 -0.69 -34.33 9.15
C GLU A 470 0.24 -33.40 8.35
N LEU A 471 0.76 -33.90 7.23
CA LEU A 471 1.60 -33.15 6.28
C LEU A 471 0.75 -32.45 5.19
N GLY A 472 -0.55 -32.31 5.42
CA GLY A 472 -1.45 -31.63 4.49
C GLY A 472 -1.74 -32.43 3.22
N ILE A 473 -1.52 -33.74 3.18
CA ILE A 473 -1.82 -34.59 2.02
C ILE A 473 -3.08 -35.41 2.27
N THR A 474 -4.11 -35.17 1.46
CA THR A 474 -5.37 -35.91 1.54
C THR A 474 -5.41 -37.06 0.52
N LEU A 475 -5.62 -38.28 1.01
CA LEU A 475 -5.75 -39.49 0.18
C LEU A 475 -7.21 -39.85 -0.12
N ILE A 476 -7.55 -39.92 -1.40
CA ILE A 476 -8.86 -40.33 -1.92
C ILE A 476 -8.74 -41.72 -2.55
N ASP A 477 -9.34 -42.71 -1.90
CA ASP A 477 -9.43 -44.06 -2.47
C ASP A 477 -10.62 -44.14 -3.45
N LYS A 478 -10.37 -44.49 -4.72
CA LYS A 478 -11.39 -44.68 -5.75
C LYS A 478 -11.70 -46.18 -5.99
N PRO A 479 -12.88 -46.52 -6.51
CA PRO A 479 -13.19 -47.89 -6.95
C PRO A 479 -12.11 -48.43 -7.91
N GLY A 480 -11.79 -49.72 -7.82
CA GLY A 480 -10.73 -50.35 -8.62
C GLY A 480 -9.33 -50.30 -8.00
N GLY A 481 -9.19 -49.81 -6.75
CA GLY A 481 -7.92 -49.83 -6.01
C GLY A 481 -6.98 -48.66 -6.33
N VAL A 482 -7.47 -47.66 -7.07
CA VAL A 482 -6.71 -46.45 -7.39
C VAL A 482 -6.76 -45.51 -6.18
N THR A 483 -5.59 -45.09 -5.68
CA THR A 483 -5.50 -44.01 -4.69
C THR A 483 -5.05 -42.75 -5.40
N GLN A 484 -5.84 -41.68 -5.29
CA GLN A 484 -5.43 -40.34 -5.72
C GLN A 484 -5.10 -39.51 -4.49
N TRP A 485 -4.25 -38.50 -4.65
CA TRP A 485 -3.85 -37.62 -3.57
C TRP A 485 -3.84 -36.17 -4.04
N HIS A 486 -3.98 -35.25 -3.10
CA HIS A 486 -3.76 -33.82 -3.30
C HIS A 486 -3.15 -33.20 -2.05
N ARG A 487 -2.39 -32.12 -2.23
CA ARG A 487 -1.96 -31.21 -1.17
C ARG A 487 -3.12 -30.29 -0.79
N ASN A 488 -3.35 -30.13 0.51
CA ASN A 488 -4.34 -29.25 1.10
C ASN A 488 -3.90 -27.79 1.09
#